data_AF-A0A914RCX5-F1
#
_entry.id   AF-A0A914RCX5-F1
#
_cell.length_a   1.000
_cell.length_b   1.000
_cell.length_c   1.000
_cell.angle_alpha   90.00
_cell.angle_beta   90.00
_cell.angle_gamma   90.00
#
_symmetry.space_group_name_H-M   'P 1'
#
loop_
_entity.id
_entity.type
_entity.pdbx_description
1 polymer ?
#
loop_
_entity_poly.entity_id
_entity_poly.type
_entity_poly.pdbx_seq_one_letter_code
_entity_poly.pdbx_strand_id
1 'polypeptide(L)'
;MTSGLISLGSVPLSVPSKHCIMSVRSPSQSPSKHITVVDVYDLAASIGKDFERIIDQFGNDSVRQLMPKELEAVEENYRKEIDDLWTMVKTPRDEDLNVMIELRELSNKQKEQIKELQRDIETYSCEVENLHNSIEKLIRQNEELLRKNASLQKQGRMLGKVLELEEELEQFRPARRPGSAASDVNQELEQK
;
A
#
# COMPACT_ATOMS: atom_id res chain seq x y z
N MET A 1 -30.94 23.09 -14.04
CA MET A 1 -30.45 22.76 -12.69
C MET A 1 -28.99 22.42 -12.81
N THR A 2 -28.19 22.98 -11.91
CA THR A 2 -26.77 23.29 -12.04
C THR A 2 -25.87 22.07 -12.18
N SER A 3 -24.99 22.16 -13.18
CA SER A 3 -23.87 21.28 -13.52
C SER A 3 -22.87 21.20 -12.36
N GLY A 4 -22.50 19.99 -11.94
CA GLY A 4 -21.41 19.73 -10.99
C GLY A 4 -20.41 18.77 -11.60
N LEU A 5 -19.49 19.29 -12.41
CA LEU A 5 -18.30 18.57 -12.84
C LEU A 5 -17.35 18.47 -11.64
N ILE A 6 -17.18 17.27 -11.10
CA ILE A 6 -16.21 17.01 -10.05
C ILE A 6 -14.84 16.94 -10.74
N SER A 7 -14.09 18.04 -10.64
CA SER A 7 -12.70 18.13 -11.06
C SER A 7 -11.87 17.16 -10.23
N LEU A 8 -11.55 15.99 -10.78
CA LEU A 8 -10.54 15.09 -10.23
C LEU A 8 -9.22 15.86 -10.16
N GLY A 9 -8.80 16.20 -8.95
CA GLY A 9 -7.52 16.86 -8.69
C GLY A 9 -6.40 16.02 -9.28
N SER A 10 -5.77 16.55 -10.32
CA SER A 10 -4.52 16.02 -10.85
C SER A 10 -3.47 16.14 -9.75
N VAL A 11 -3.03 15.00 -9.20
CA VAL A 11 -1.82 14.96 -8.37
C VAL A 11 -0.66 15.32 -9.29
N PRO A 12 0.09 16.42 -9.07
CA PRO A 12 1.26 16.67 -9.85
C PRO A 12 2.33 15.66 -9.43
N LEU A 13 2.56 14.63 -10.25
CA LEU A 13 3.81 13.90 -10.25
C LEU A 13 4.91 14.87 -10.70
N SER A 14 5.40 15.66 -9.75
CA SER A 14 6.69 16.32 -9.87
C SER A 14 7.76 15.24 -9.84
N VAL A 15 8.04 14.65 -10.99
CA VAL A 15 9.28 13.90 -11.21
C VAL A 15 10.40 14.95 -11.28
N PRO A 16 11.32 15.04 -10.30
CA PRO A 16 12.51 15.84 -10.48
C PRO A 16 13.44 15.04 -11.40
N SER A 17 13.31 15.23 -12.71
CA SER A 17 14.38 14.90 -13.65
C SER A 17 15.39 16.03 -13.60
N LYS A 18 16.43 15.87 -12.77
CA LYS A 18 17.74 16.50 -12.96
C LYS A 18 18.83 15.58 -12.43
N HIS A 19 19.34 14.74 -13.32
CA HIS A 19 20.78 14.44 -13.44
C HIS A 19 21.51 14.26 -12.10
N CYS A 20 21.44 13.05 -11.53
CA CYS A 20 22.56 12.58 -10.73
C CYS A 20 23.62 12.07 -11.71
N ILE A 21 24.37 13.00 -12.30
CA ILE A 21 25.71 12.67 -12.79
C ILE A 21 26.42 12.25 -11.51
N MET A 22 26.66 10.95 -11.33
CA MET A 22 27.74 10.51 -10.46
C MET A 22 28.99 11.11 -11.09
N SER A 23 29.33 12.33 -10.67
CA SER A 23 30.65 12.87 -10.90
C SER A 23 31.53 11.92 -10.14
N VAL A 24 32.13 11.00 -10.89
CA VAL A 24 33.33 10.30 -10.47
C VAL A 24 34.30 11.43 -10.20
N ARG A 25 34.31 11.92 -8.96
CA ARG A 25 35.37 12.78 -8.48
C ARG A 25 36.54 11.83 -8.41
N SER A 26 37.28 11.74 -9.52
CA SER A 26 38.64 11.25 -9.50
C SER A 26 39.28 11.90 -8.28
N PRO A 27 39.82 11.13 -7.32
CA PRO A 27 40.62 11.73 -6.27
C PRO A 27 41.70 12.49 -7.00
N SER A 28 41.62 13.81 -6.88
CA SER A 28 42.60 14.76 -7.35
C SER A 28 43.98 14.20 -7.05
N GLN A 29 44.82 14.19 -8.07
CA GLN A 29 46.25 13.95 -7.98
C GLN A 29 46.81 14.65 -6.74
N SER A 30 47.05 13.89 -5.68
CA SER A 30 47.97 14.31 -4.63
C SER A 30 49.36 14.29 -5.26
N PRO A 31 50.12 15.40 -5.26
CA PRO A 31 51.51 15.39 -5.65
C PRO A 31 52.32 14.79 -4.50
N SER A 32 52.06 13.53 -4.15
CA SER A 32 52.97 12.78 -3.30
C SER A 32 54.19 12.48 -4.15
N LYS A 33 55.35 13.00 -3.77
CA LYS A 33 56.64 12.57 -4.32
C LYS A 33 56.61 11.03 -4.41
N HIS A 34 56.59 10.48 -5.62
CA HIS A 34 56.67 9.04 -5.81
C HIS A 34 58.07 8.65 -5.37
N ILE A 35 58.21 8.12 -4.15
CA ILE A 35 59.45 7.49 -3.71
C ILE A 35 59.80 6.44 -4.75
N THR A 36 60.94 6.63 -5.39
CA THR A 36 61.41 5.71 -6.41
C THR A 36 62.23 4.63 -5.76
N VAL A 37 62.42 3.52 -6.47
CA VAL A 37 63.29 2.44 -5.99
C VAL A 37 64.72 2.95 -5.77
N VAL A 38 65.15 3.96 -6.54
CA VAL A 38 66.46 4.62 -6.37
C VAL A 38 66.56 5.30 -5.00
N ASP A 39 65.53 6.05 -4.60
CA ASP A 39 65.51 6.74 -3.29
C ASP A 39 65.60 5.73 -2.12
N VAL A 40 64.97 4.56 -2.26
CA VAL A 40 65.03 3.48 -1.26
C VAL A 40 66.43 2.88 -1.19
N TYR A 41 67.08 2.65 -2.34
CA TYR A 41 68.45 2.14 -2.36
C TYR A 41 69.46 3.14 -1.79
N ASP A 42 69.31 4.43 -2.11
CA ASP A 42 70.18 5.48 -1.58
C ASP A 42 70.05 5.61 -0.06
N LEU A 43 68.82 5.55 0.44
CA LEU A 43 68.56 5.56 1.89
C LEU A 43 69.14 4.30 2.56
N ALA A 44 68.93 3.11 1.99
CA ALA A 44 69.47 1.86 2.52
C ALA A 44 71.01 1.87 2.55
N ALA A 45 71.65 2.43 1.51
CA ALA A 45 73.10 2.58 1.46
C ALA A 45 73.63 3.58 2.50
N SER A 46 72.90 4.67 2.74
CA SER A 46 73.23 5.63 3.81
C SER A 46 73.14 4.97 5.18
N ILE A 47 72.05 4.26 5.46
CA ILE A 47 71.82 3.53 6.71
C ILE A 47 72.89 2.44 6.91
N GLY A 48 73.26 1.71 5.85
CA GLY A 48 74.31 0.69 5.89
C GLY A 48 75.66 1.26 6.34
N LYS A 49 76.06 2.44 5.85
CA LYS A 49 77.28 3.14 6.30
C LYS A 49 77.21 3.56 7.77
N ASP A 50 76.02 3.88 8.27
CA ASP A 50 75.83 4.21 9.68
C ASP A 50 76.05 2.96 10.56
N PHE A 51 75.55 1.80 10.13
CA PHE A 51 75.82 0.54 10.80
C PHE A 51 77.29 0.12 10.74
N GLU A 52 77.98 0.30 9.61
CA GLU A 52 79.43 0.07 9.52
C GLU A 52 80.19 0.90 10.58
N ARG A 53 79.85 2.18 10.73
CA ARG A 53 80.44 3.05 11.77
C ARG A 53 80.15 2.56 13.19
N ILE A 54 78.96 2.01 13.45
CA ILE A 54 78.61 1.44 14.75
C ILE A 54 79.40 0.16 15.00
N ILE A 55 79.60 -0.70 13.99
CA ILE A 55 80.40 -1.92 14.11
C ILE A 55 81.85 -1.57 14.45
N ASP A 56 82.42 -0.57 13.77
CA ASP A 56 83.80 -0.14 14.00
C ASP A 56 84.02 0.41 15.42
N GLN A 57 83.01 1.05 16.01
CA GLN A 57 83.11 1.68 17.35
C GLN A 57 82.68 0.77 18.51
N PHE A 58 81.64 -0.05 18.30
CA PHE A 58 80.93 -0.79 19.36
C PHE A 58 80.87 -2.31 19.11
N GLY A 59 81.50 -2.80 18.06
CA GLY A 59 81.52 -4.21 17.70
C GLY A 59 80.21 -4.70 17.05
N ASN A 60 80.31 -5.85 16.37
CA ASN A 60 79.25 -6.41 15.55
C ASN A 60 77.99 -6.80 16.33
N ASP A 61 78.14 -7.24 17.59
CA ASP A 61 77.03 -7.72 18.41
C ASP A 61 76.00 -6.61 18.72
N SER A 62 76.42 -5.35 18.73
CA SER A 62 75.54 -4.19 18.89
C SER A 62 74.53 -4.09 17.75
N VAL A 63 74.97 -4.28 16.50
CA VAL A 63 74.10 -4.26 15.31
C VAL A 63 73.24 -5.53 15.23
N ARG A 64 73.80 -6.71 15.58
CA ARG A 64 73.04 -7.98 15.61
C ARG A 64 71.84 -7.95 16.55
N GLN A 65 71.90 -7.18 17.63
CA GLN A 65 70.78 -7.03 18.57
C GLN A 65 69.79 -5.93 18.17
N LEU A 66 70.25 -4.93 17.41
CA LEU A 66 69.45 -3.79 16.99
C LEU A 66 68.61 -4.10 15.75
N MET A 67 69.21 -4.71 14.73
CA MET A 67 68.57 -4.99 13.44
C MET A 67 67.23 -5.72 13.54
N PRO A 68 67.07 -6.78 14.37
CA PRO A 68 65.78 -7.45 14.50
C PRO A 68 64.69 -6.54 15.08
N LYS A 69 65.03 -5.65 16.02
CA LYS A 69 64.08 -4.73 16.64
C LYS A 69 63.65 -3.62 15.67
N GLU A 70 64.57 -3.13 14.86
CA GLU A 70 64.25 -2.15 13.82
C GLU A 70 63.39 -2.77 12.71
N LEU A 71 63.71 -4.00 12.30
CA LEU A 71 62.88 -4.75 11.35
C LEU A 71 61.46 -4.98 11.91
N GLU A 72 61.34 -5.40 13.17
CA GLU A 72 60.05 -5.61 13.84
C GLU A 72 59.25 -4.30 13.94
N ALA A 73 59.88 -3.18 14.28
CA ALA A 73 59.22 -1.88 14.33
C ALA A 73 58.68 -1.44 12.96
N VAL A 74 59.46 -1.68 11.89
CA VAL A 74 59.06 -1.39 10.51
C VAL A 74 57.91 -2.29 10.07
N GLU A 75 57.99 -3.60 10.34
CA GLU A 75 56.93 -4.57 10.02
C GLU A 75 55.62 -4.26 10.75
N GLU A 76 55.69 -3.90 12.04
CA GLU A 76 54.53 -3.54 12.84
C GLU A 76 53.87 -2.26 12.31
N ASN A 77 54.66 -1.29 11.85
CA ASN A 77 54.13 -0.10 11.21
C ASN A 77 53.39 -0.45 9.90
N TYR A 78 53.96 -1.29 9.04
CA TYR A 78 53.29 -1.74 7.82
C TYR A 78 52.02 -2.55 8.12
N ARG A 79 52.05 -3.41 9.14
CA ARG A 79 50.87 -4.20 9.56
C ARG A 79 49.72 -3.28 9.96
N LYS A 80 50.00 -2.26 10.77
CA LYS A 80 49.00 -1.26 11.19
C LYS A 80 48.45 -0.48 10.02
N GLU A 81 49.32 0.00 9.12
CA GLU A 81 48.89 0.75 7.95
C GLU A 81 48.00 -0.09 7.02
N ILE A 82 48.32 -1.38 6.86
CA ILE A 82 47.47 -2.34 6.13
C ILE A 82 46.12 -2.54 6.83
N ASP A 83 46.10 -2.69 8.15
CA ASP A 83 44.86 -2.89 8.92
C ASP A 83 43.97 -1.65 8.92
N ASP A 84 44.57 -0.45 9.03
CA ASP A 84 43.88 0.83 8.91
C ASP A 84 43.29 1.00 7.51
N LEU A 85 44.05 0.68 6.46
CA LEU A 85 43.57 0.71 5.07
C LEU A 85 42.43 -0.30 4.87
N TRP A 86 42.56 -1.52 5.37
CA TRP A 86 41.52 -2.54 5.29
C TRP A 86 40.24 -2.09 5.99
N THR A 87 40.37 -1.54 7.20
CA THR A 87 39.26 -1.01 7.97
C THR A 87 38.60 0.16 7.25
N MET A 88 39.37 1.14 6.78
CA MET A 88 38.87 2.31 6.05
C MET A 88 38.13 1.95 4.75
N VAL A 89 38.48 0.84 4.10
CA VAL A 89 37.79 0.37 2.89
C VAL A 89 36.58 -0.52 3.23
N LYS A 90 36.70 -1.37 4.24
CA LYS A 90 35.70 -2.37 4.58
C LYS A 90 34.50 -1.76 5.31
N THR A 91 34.72 -0.90 6.31
CA THR A 91 33.64 -0.34 7.12
C THR A 91 32.62 0.46 6.30
N PRO A 92 32.99 1.43 5.43
CA PRO A 92 31.99 2.15 4.65
C PRO A 92 31.25 1.24 3.65
N ARG A 93 31.92 0.21 3.12
CA ARG A 93 31.29 -0.77 2.22
C ARG A 93 30.24 -1.60 2.94
N ASP A 94 30.53 -2.03 4.17
CA ASP A 94 29.60 -2.81 4.98
C ASP A 94 28.41 -1.94 5.43
N GLU A 95 28.66 -0.66 5.77
CA GLU A 95 27.62 0.32 6.08
C GLU A 95 26.70 0.60 4.87
N ASP A 96 27.27 0.86 3.70
CA ASP A 96 26.52 1.05 2.45
C ASP A 96 25.67 -0.18 2.10
N LEU A 97 26.22 -1.38 2.30
CA LEU A 97 25.49 -2.64 2.11
C LEU A 97 24.32 -2.74 3.09
N ASN A 98 24.53 -2.39 4.36
CA ASN A 98 23.47 -2.40 5.36
C ASN A 98 22.35 -1.41 5.01
N VAL A 99 22.70 -0.19 4.61
CA VAL A 99 21.72 0.81 4.14
C VAL A 99 20.94 0.31 2.93
N MET A 100 21.60 -0.34 1.96
CA MET A 100 20.90 -0.94 0.81
C MET A 100 19.93 -2.04 1.21
N ILE A 101 20.28 -2.86 2.20
CA ILE A 101 19.39 -3.91 2.74
C ILE A 101 18.17 -3.27 3.40
N GLU A 102 18.37 -2.27 4.26
CA GLU A 102 17.28 -1.55 4.94
C GLU A 102 16.34 -0.87 3.94
N LEU A 103 16.88 -0.19 2.92
CA LEU A 103 16.09 0.42 1.85
C LEU A 103 15.28 -0.62 1.07
N ARG A 104 15.88 -1.79 0.78
CA ARG A 104 15.17 -2.90 0.11
C ARG A 104 14.01 -3.40 0.98
N GLU A 105 14.24 -3.61 2.27
CA GLU A 105 13.19 -4.06 3.19
C GLU A 105 12.05 -3.06 3.31
N LEU A 106 12.37 -1.76 3.43
CA LEU A 106 11.37 -0.70 3.48
C LEU A 106 10.57 -0.61 2.18
N SER A 107 11.25 -0.69 1.03
CA SER A 107 10.61 -0.74 -0.29
C SER A 107 9.67 -1.94 -0.41
N ASN A 108 10.07 -3.11 0.08
CA ASN A 108 9.22 -4.31 0.07
C ASN A 108 7.98 -4.12 0.97
N LYS A 109 8.14 -3.57 2.17
CA LYS A 109 7.02 -3.25 3.07
C LYS A 109 6.02 -2.29 2.42
N GLN A 110 6.52 -1.21 1.81
CA GLN A 110 5.68 -0.25 1.09
C GLN A 110 4.93 -0.91 -0.07
N LYS A 111 5.58 -1.79 -0.83
CA LYS A 111 4.95 -2.53 -1.93
C LYS A 111 3.81 -3.43 -1.44
N GLU A 112 3.99 -4.13 -0.33
CA GLU A 112 2.93 -4.97 0.25
C GLU A 112 1.77 -4.14 0.80
N GLN A 113 2.04 -3.01 1.46
CA GLN A 113 0.99 -2.08 1.91
C GLN A 113 0.16 -1.53 0.75
N ILE A 114 0.79 -1.19 -0.38
CA ILE A 114 0.07 -0.73 -1.59
C ILE A 114 -0.86 -1.84 -2.09
N LYS A 115 -0.39 -3.09 -2.17
CA LYS A 115 -1.22 -4.22 -2.59
C LYS A 115 -2.39 -4.48 -1.64
N GLU A 116 -2.17 -4.29 -0.34
CA GLU A 116 -3.22 -4.44 0.66
C GLU A 116 -4.30 -3.39 0.52
N LEU A 117 -3.92 -2.11 0.45
CA LEU A 117 -4.86 -1.02 0.21
C LEU A 117 -5.60 -1.18 -1.12
N GLN A 118 -4.95 -1.72 -2.16
CA GLN A 118 -5.60 -2.04 -3.43
C GLN A 118 -6.68 -3.12 -3.27
N ARG A 119 -6.39 -4.20 -2.53
CA ARG A 119 -7.38 -5.25 -2.22
C ARG A 119 -8.57 -4.69 -1.43
N ASP A 120 -8.31 -3.80 -0.47
CA ASP A 120 -9.36 -3.17 0.32
C ASP A 120 -10.26 -2.28 -0.55
N ILE A 121 -9.67 -1.48 -1.45
CA ILE A 121 -10.43 -0.67 -2.41
C ILE A 121 -11.34 -1.55 -3.28
N GLU A 122 -10.81 -2.65 -3.83
CA GLU A 122 -11.60 -3.59 -4.63
C GLU A 122 -12.76 -4.19 -3.83
N THR A 123 -12.50 -4.57 -2.58
CA THR A 123 -13.50 -5.12 -1.66
C THR A 123 -14.61 -4.11 -1.38
N TYR A 124 -14.25 -2.88 -0.99
CA TYR A 124 -15.23 -1.83 -0.73
C TYR A 124 -16.01 -1.41 -1.99
N SER A 125 -15.38 -1.44 -3.17
CA SER A 125 -16.08 -1.19 -4.43
C SER A 125 -17.18 -2.23 -4.68
N CYS A 126 -16.88 -3.51 -4.46
CA CYS A 126 -17.86 -4.60 -4.57
C CYS A 126 -19.00 -4.45 -3.56
N GLU A 127 -18.70 -4.06 -2.32
CA GLU A 127 -19.71 -3.81 -1.29
C GLU A 127 -20.65 -2.67 -1.66
N VAL A 128 -20.11 -1.55 -2.17
CA VAL A 128 -20.90 -0.41 -2.64
C VAL A 128 -21.83 -0.83 -3.77
N GLU A 129 -21.35 -1.60 -4.75
CA GLU A 129 -22.18 -2.13 -5.85
C GLU A 129 -23.30 -3.04 -5.34
N ASN A 130 -23.01 -3.93 -4.39
CA ASN A 130 -23.99 -4.84 -3.80
C ASN A 130 -25.08 -4.11 -3.03
N LEU A 131 -24.70 -3.08 -2.25
CA LEU A 131 -25.64 -2.22 -1.55
C LEU A 131 -26.48 -1.40 -2.53
N HIS A 132 -25.87 -0.85 -3.58
CA HIS A 132 -26.59 -0.12 -4.62
C HIS A 132 -27.67 -0.98 -5.28
N ASN A 133 -27.31 -2.20 -5.68
CA ASN A 133 -28.26 -3.19 -6.23
C ASN A 133 -29.39 -3.53 -5.26
N SER A 134 -29.10 -3.57 -3.96
CA SER A 134 -30.11 -3.85 -2.93
C SER A 134 -31.07 -2.68 -2.76
N ILE A 135 -30.56 -1.44 -2.77
CA ILE A 135 -31.36 -0.22 -2.74
C ILE A 135 -32.27 -0.16 -3.97
N GLU A 136 -31.76 -0.42 -5.16
CA GLU A 136 -32.58 -0.45 -6.38
C GLU A 136 -33.74 -1.44 -6.29
N LYS A 137 -33.50 -2.65 -5.78
CA LYS A 137 -34.55 -3.65 -5.57
C LYS A 137 -35.64 -3.14 -4.63
N LEU A 138 -35.25 -2.54 -3.50
CA LEU A 138 -36.18 -1.97 -2.54
C LEU A 138 -37.00 -0.81 -3.12
N ILE A 139 -36.39 0.06 -3.94
CA ILE A 139 -37.09 1.13 -4.65
C ILE A 139 -38.17 0.55 -5.56
N ARG A 140 -37.83 -0.44 -6.39
CA ARG A 140 -38.79 -1.11 -7.29
C ARG A 140 -39.97 -1.74 -6.52
N GLN A 141 -39.68 -2.40 -5.39
CA GLN A 141 -40.70 -2.98 -4.54
C GLN A 141 -41.61 -1.91 -3.92
N ASN A 142 -41.05 -0.79 -3.46
CA ASN A 142 -41.82 0.31 -2.90
C ASN A 142 -42.73 0.97 -3.95
N GLU A 143 -42.24 1.19 -5.17
CA GLU A 143 -43.07 1.65 -6.28
C GLU A 143 -44.24 0.71 -6.57
N GLU A 144 -44.01 -0.60 -6.57
CA GLU A 144 -45.07 -1.58 -6.79
C GLU A 144 -46.11 -1.57 -5.67
N LEU A 145 -45.68 -1.44 -4.42
CA LEU A 145 -46.58 -1.28 -3.27
C LEU A 145 -47.40 0.01 -3.37
N LEU A 146 -46.80 1.13 -3.77
CA LEU A 146 -47.52 2.39 -4.01
C LEU A 146 -48.58 2.24 -5.10
N ARG A 147 -48.26 1.54 -6.21
CA ARG A 147 -49.24 1.23 -7.27
C ARG A 147 -50.40 0.37 -6.75
N LYS A 148 -50.10 -0.68 -5.96
CA LYS A 148 -51.13 -1.53 -5.34
C LYS A 148 -52.01 -0.76 -4.37
N ASN A 149 -51.42 0.07 -3.52
CA ASN A 149 -52.14 0.89 -2.54
C ASN A 149 -53.08 1.88 -3.24
N ALA A 150 -52.63 2.53 -4.31
CA ALA A 150 -53.49 3.40 -5.13
C ALA A 150 -54.67 2.64 -5.77
N SER A 151 -54.46 1.40 -6.22
CA SER A 151 -55.53 0.54 -6.76
C SER A 151 -56.56 0.17 -5.68
N LEU A 152 -56.09 -0.27 -4.51
CA LEU A 152 -56.95 -0.59 -3.37
C LEU A 152 -57.75 0.61 -2.89
N GLN A 153 -57.16 1.81 -2.84
CA GLN A 153 -57.89 3.04 -2.51
C GLN A 153 -59.00 3.35 -3.52
N LYS A 154 -58.79 3.10 -4.82
CA LYS A 154 -59.84 3.25 -5.83
C LYS A 154 -60.96 2.24 -5.60
N GLN A 155 -60.63 0.98 -5.35
CA GLN A 155 -61.60 -0.06 -5.05
C GLN A 155 -62.40 0.26 -3.78
N GLY A 156 -61.74 0.70 -2.70
CA GLY A 156 -62.40 1.11 -1.46
C GLY A 156 -63.39 2.27 -1.65
N ARG A 157 -63.07 3.25 -2.51
CA ARG A 157 -64.02 4.32 -2.87
C ARG A 157 -65.24 3.80 -3.64
N MET A 158 -65.06 2.84 -4.55
CA MET A 158 -66.19 2.24 -5.27
C MET A 158 -67.09 1.44 -4.34
N LEU A 159 -66.51 0.61 -3.47
CA LEU A 159 -67.25 -0.11 -2.44
C LEU A 159 -68.04 0.83 -1.53
N GLY A 160 -67.44 1.95 -1.10
CA GLY A 160 -68.16 2.97 -0.34
C GLY A 160 -69.40 3.51 -1.06
N LYS A 161 -69.29 3.80 -2.36
CA LYS A 161 -70.44 4.21 -3.18
C LYS A 161 -71.50 3.11 -3.31
N VAL A 162 -71.08 1.86 -3.44
CA VAL A 162 -72.00 0.71 -3.51
C VAL A 162 -72.79 0.60 -2.20
N LEU A 163 -72.11 0.72 -1.05
CA LEU A 163 -72.76 0.70 0.26
C LEU A 163 -73.76 1.86 0.43
N GLU A 164 -73.42 3.06 -0.01
CA GLU A 164 -74.32 4.23 0.03
C GLU A 164 -75.59 4.00 -0.82
N LEU A 165 -75.42 3.46 -2.04
CA LEU A 165 -76.54 3.09 -2.91
C LEU A 165 -77.40 1.94 -2.32
N GLU A 166 -76.76 0.96 -1.67
CA GLU A 166 -77.47 -0.13 -0.97
C GLU A 166 -78.32 0.42 0.19
N GLU A 167 -77.78 1.34 0.99
CA GLU A 167 -78.50 2.01 2.08
C GLU A 167 -79.69 2.83 1.55
N GLU A 168 -79.50 3.59 0.47
CA GLU A 168 -80.60 4.30 -0.21
C GLU A 168 -81.70 3.34 -0.70
N LEU A 169 -81.32 2.24 -1.37
CA LEU A 169 -82.26 1.21 -1.84
C LEU A 169 -83.05 0.57 -0.70
N GLU A 170 -82.43 0.40 0.47
CA GLU A 170 -83.07 -0.19 1.63
C GLU A 170 -84.12 0.74 2.26
N GLN A 171 -83.95 2.06 2.16
CA GLN A 171 -84.97 3.05 2.55
C GLN A 171 -86.20 3.03 1.63
N PHE A 172 -86.04 2.68 0.36
CA PHE A 172 -87.14 2.51 -0.59
C PHE A 172 -87.80 1.12 -0.55
N ARG A 173 -87.35 0.24 0.35
CA ARG A 173 -87.89 -1.12 0.45
C ARG A 173 -89.30 -1.07 1.07
N PRO A 174 -90.35 -1.50 0.36
CA PRO A 174 -91.70 -1.48 0.91
C PRO A 174 -91.79 -2.45 2.11
N ALA A 175 -92.37 -1.96 3.22
CA ALA A 175 -92.62 -2.76 4.41
C ALA A 175 -93.37 -4.05 4.03
N ARG A 176 -92.79 -5.21 4.35
CA ARG A 176 -93.44 -6.51 4.12
C ARG A 176 -94.77 -6.52 4.86
N ARG A 177 -95.89 -6.50 4.11
CA ARG A 177 -97.23 -6.65 4.69
C ARG A 177 -97.30 -8.00 5.41
N PRO A 178 -97.67 -8.04 6.71
CA PRO A 178 -97.92 -9.31 7.37
C PRO A 178 -99.27 -9.86 6.87
N GLY A 179 -99.22 -11.04 6.24
CA GLY A 179 -100.41 -11.85 5.97
C GLY A 179 -100.83 -11.95 4.50
N SER A 180 -100.51 -13.09 3.89
CA SER A 180 -101.43 -13.79 2.97
C SER A 180 -101.01 -15.25 2.88
N ALA A 181 -101.45 -16.03 3.86
CA ALA A 181 -101.58 -17.47 3.72
C ALA A 181 -102.82 -17.74 2.85
N ALA A 182 -102.63 -18.37 1.70
CA ALA A 182 -103.62 -19.15 0.95
C ALA A 182 -102.88 -19.67 -0.30
N SER A 183 -102.96 -20.92 -0.74
CA SER A 183 -103.56 -22.15 -0.26
C SER A 183 -103.02 -23.20 -1.24
N ASP A 184 -102.69 -24.39 -0.75
CA ASP A 184 -102.46 -25.59 -1.57
C ASP A 184 -103.57 -25.77 -2.60
N VAL A 185 -103.23 -26.09 -3.87
CA VAL A 185 -104.00 -27.02 -4.74
C VAL A 185 -103.08 -27.66 -5.81
N ASN A 186 -103.10 -28.99 -5.84
CA ASN A 186 -102.79 -29.95 -6.91
C ASN A 186 -101.36 -30.50 -7.13
N GLN A 187 -101.10 -31.53 -6.33
CA GLN A 187 -100.82 -32.94 -6.70
C GLN A 187 -101.09 -33.39 -8.16
N GLU A 188 -100.39 -34.49 -8.51
CA GLU A 188 -100.45 -35.36 -9.73
C GLU A 188 -99.54 -34.89 -10.89
N LEU A 189 -98.49 -35.61 -11.31
CA LEU A 189 -98.41 -37.04 -11.58
C LEU A 189 -97.02 -37.63 -11.27
N GLU A 190 -97.05 -38.72 -10.53
CA GLU A 190 -95.99 -39.68 -10.34
C GLU A 190 -95.98 -40.72 -11.50
N GLN A 191 -94.80 -41.29 -11.75
CA GLN A 191 -94.55 -42.63 -12.31
C GLN A 191 -94.76 -42.89 -13.82
N LYS A 192 -93.64 -42.90 -14.57
CA LYS A 192 -93.08 -44.14 -15.14
C LYS A 192 -91.62 -43.96 -15.58
#